data_AF-A0A3D3SB47-F1
#
_entry.id   AF-A0A3D3SB47-F1
#
_cell.length_a   1.000
_cell.length_b   1.000
_cell.length_c   1.000
_cell.angle_alpha   90.00
_cell.angle_beta   90.00
_cell.angle_gamma   90.00
#
_symmetry.space_group_name_H-M   'P 1'
#
loop_
_entity.id
_entity.type
_entity.pdbx_description
1 polymer ?
#
loop_
_entity_poly.entity_id
_entity_poly.type
_entity_poly.pdbx_seq_one_letter_code
_entity_poly.pdbx_strand_id
1 'polypeptide(L)'
;MVLAIASFIIFLVLGVPIAFCLGSATILFLLQKGITIGLIAQRMFTGVDSFPFMAIPFFILAGDLMARSGITKKLVDLATVLVGRLKGGLGHVNIVASMFFAGISGSAV
;
A
#
# COMPACT_ATOMS: atom_id res chain seq x y z
N MET A 1 -3.75 27.08 -17.12
CA MET A 1 -4.97 26.33 -16.70
C MET A 1 -5.68 25.68 -17.87
N VAL A 2 -6.11 26.44 -18.89
CA VAL A 2 -6.76 25.90 -20.11
C VAL A 2 -5.91 24.81 -20.78
N LEU A 3 -4.62 25.07 -20.98
CA LEU A 3 -3.66 24.11 -21.56
C LEU A 3 -3.53 22.79 -20.77
N ALA A 4 -3.62 22.83 -19.44
CA ALA A 4 -3.55 21.64 -18.60
C ALA A 4 -4.83 20.79 -18.69
N ILE A 5 -5.99 21.47 -18.76
CA ILE A 5 -7.29 20.81 -18.95
C ILE A 5 -7.34 20.18 -20.35
N ALA A 6 -6.86 20.89 -21.37
CA ALA A 6 -6.77 20.38 -22.73
C ALA A 6 -5.88 19.12 -22.81
N SER A 7 -4.69 19.14 -22.21
CA SER A 7 -3.80 17.96 -22.20
C SER A 7 -4.42 16.76 -21.47
N PHE A 8 -5.13 17.00 -20.36
CA PHE A 8 -5.83 15.94 -19.63
C PHE A 8 -6.90 15.27 -20.49
N ILE A 9 -7.76 16.06 -21.14
CA ILE A 9 -8.86 15.55 -21.98
C ILE A 9 -8.30 14.80 -23.18
N ILE A 10 -7.26 15.33 -23.83
CA ILE A 10 -6.63 14.67 -25.00
C ILE A 10 -6.06 13.31 -24.60
N PHE A 11 -5.30 13.21 -23.51
CA PHE A 11 -4.70 11.94 -23.08
C PHE A 11 -5.75 10.93 -22.62
N LEU A 12 -6.83 11.41 -21.99
CA LEU A 12 -7.94 10.57 -21.57
C LEU A 12 -8.68 9.97 -22.78
N VAL A 13 -8.96 10.76 -23.81
CA VAL A 13 -9.60 10.27 -25.05
C VAL A 13 -8.70 9.31 -25.82
N LEU A 14 -7.39 9.51 -25.77
CA LEU A 14 -6.39 8.60 -26.35
C LEU A 14 -6.23 7.28 -25.57
N GLY A 15 -6.94 7.09 -24.45
CA GLY A 15 -6.90 5.84 -23.67
C GLY A 15 -5.65 5.67 -22.82
N VAL A 16 -4.90 6.75 -22.54
CA VAL A 16 -3.73 6.71 -21.66
C VAL A 16 -4.19 6.44 -20.22
N PRO A 17 -3.45 5.66 -19.40
CA PRO A 17 -3.81 5.44 -18.00
C PRO A 17 -3.95 6.76 -17.23
N ILE A 18 -5.01 6.87 -16.43
CA ILE A 18 -5.44 8.11 -15.76
C ILE A 18 -4.30 8.79 -14.96
N ALA A 19 -3.42 8.00 -14.34
CA ALA A 19 -2.26 8.50 -13.60
C ALA A 19 -1.36 9.39 -14.46
N PHE A 20 -1.10 9.01 -15.72
CA PHE A 20 -0.28 9.79 -16.64
C PHE A 20 -1.03 11.01 -17.18
N CYS A 21 -2.35 10.92 -17.36
CA CYS A 21 -3.19 12.06 -17.76
C CYS A 21 -3.15 13.16 -16.69
N LEU A 22 -3.32 12.79 -15.42
CA LEU A 22 -3.26 13.73 -14.29
C LEU A 22 -1.84 14.26 -14.08
N GLY A 23 -0.83 13.39 -14.16
CA GLY A 23 0.57 13.76 -14.00
C GLY A 23 1.03 14.79 -15.04
N SER A 24 0.76 14.53 -16.32
CA SER A 24 1.17 15.43 -17.41
C SER A 24 0.47 16.79 -17.34
N ALA A 25 -0.85 16.80 -17.07
CA ALA A 25 -1.62 18.03 -16.90
C ALA A 25 -1.12 18.87 -15.72
N THR A 26 -0.79 18.21 -14.61
CA THR A 26 -0.26 18.88 -13.40
C THR A 26 1.12 19.47 -13.68
N ILE A 27 2.02 18.73 -14.32
CA ILE A 27 3.36 19.22 -14.69
C ILE A 27 3.25 20.43 -15.63
N LEU A 28 2.41 20.36 -16.66
CA LEU A 28 2.16 21.47 -17.59
C LEU A 28 1.63 22.73 -16.87
N PHE A 29 0.75 22.56 -15.88
CA PHE A 29 0.26 23.67 -15.08
C PHE A 29 1.35 24.30 -14.20
N LEU A 30 2.18 23.49 -13.54
CA LEU A 30 3.26 23.97 -12.68
C LEU A 30 4.35 24.70 -13.47
N LEU A 31 4.67 24.22 -14.67
CA LEU A 31 5.58 24.89 -15.60
C LEU A 31 5.04 26.27 -16.03
N GLN A 32 3.72 26.39 -16.30
CA GLN A 32 3.09 27.68 -16.60
C GLN A 32 3.15 28.67 -15.43
N LYS A 33 3.22 28.17 -14.21
CA LYS A 33 3.37 28.98 -12.99
C LYS A 33 4.83 29.33 -12.70
N GLY A 34 5.77 28.96 -13.58
CA GLY A 34 7.19 29.25 -13.42
C GLY A 34 7.87 28.41 -12.34
N ILE A 35 7.27 27.29 -11.94
CA ILE A 35 7.89 26.40 -10.97
C ILE A 35 9.03 25.62 -11.62
N THR A 36 10.21 25.69 -11.02
CA THR A 36 11.40 24.97 -11.47
C THR A 36 11.17 23.46 -11.48
N ILE A 37 11.64 22.79 -12.53
CA ILE A 37 11.57 21.33 -12.69
C ILE A 37 12.16 20.59 -11.49
N GLY A 38 13.21 21.13 -10.86
CA GLY A 38 13.79 20.57 -9.64
C GLY A 38 12.80 20.52 -8.47
N LEU A 39 11.95 21.54 -8.29
CA LEU A 39 10.93 21.54 -7.23
C LEU A 39 9.79 20.56 -7.56
N ILE A 40 9.43 20.42 -8.83
CA ILE A 40 8.45 19.43 -9.30
C ILE A 40 8.96 18.02 -9.00
N ALA A 41 10.22 17.72 -9.39
CA ALA A 41 10.86 16.45 -9.11
C ALA A 41 10.92 16.16 -7.61
N GLN A 42 11.34 17.13 -6.79
CA GLN A 42 11.37 16.98 -5.34
C GLN A 42 9.99 16.62 -4.77
N ARG A 43 8.92 17.31 -5.21
CA ARG A 43 7.55 17.02 -4.76
C ARG A 43 7.08 15.62 -5.16
N MET A 44 7.47 15.13 -6.33
CA MET A 44 7.20 13.75 -6.75
C MET A 44 7.94 12.75 -5.84
N PHE A 45 9.21 13.00 -5.50
CA PHE A 45 9.97 12.16 -4.58
C PHE A 45 9.38 12.12 -3.17
N THR A 46 8.94 13.26 -2.63
CA THR A 46 8.26 13.29 -1.32
C THR A 46 6.95 12.48 -1.33
N GLY A 47 6.27 12.38 -2.47
CA GLY A 47 5.07 11.53 -2.59
C GLY A 47 5.37 10.03 -2.56
N VAL A 48 6.54 9.63 -3.07
CA VAL A 48 7.00 8.22 -3.05
C VAL A 48 7.63 7.86 -1.70
N ASP A 49 8.27 8.83 -1.03
CA ASP A 49 8.80 8.71 0.33
C ASP A 49 7.67 8.69 1.37
N SER A 50 6.82 7.67 1.25
CA SER A 50 5.66 7.43 2.10
C SER A 50 5.90 6.18 2.93
N PHE A 51 5.49 6.25 4.20
CA PHE A 51 5.56 5.11 5.12
C PHE A 51 4.96 3.82 4.52
N PRO A 52 3.81 3.83 3.81
CA PRO A 52 3.27 2.63 3.18
C PRO A 52 4.20 1.97 2.17
N PHE A 53 4.94 2.75 1.37
CA PHE A 53 5.82 2.22 0.32
C PHE A 53 6.98 1.42 0.91
N MET A 54 7.50 1.85 2.07
CA MET A 54 8.49 1.10 2.84
C MET A 54 7.85 -0.02 3.67
N ALA A 55 6.64 0.20 4.22
CA ALA A 55 5.96 -0.78 5.06
C ALA A 55 5.61 -2.07 4.31
N ILE A 56 5.15 -1.98 3.05
CA ILE A 56 4.80 -3.15 2.23
C ILE A 56 5.94 -4.19 2.14
N PRO A 57 7.16 -3.85 1.69
CA PRO A 57 8.24 -4.83 1.60
C PRO A 57 8.67 -5.35 2.97
N PHE A 58 8.65 -4.52 4.02
CA PHE A 58 8.95 -4.99 5.37
C PHE A 58 7.89 -5.94 5.92
N PHE A 59 6.60 -5.74 5.63
CA PHE A 59 5.54 -6.68 6.01
C PHE A 59 5.64 -8.01 5.25
N ILE A 60 5.99 -7.96 3.96
CA ILE A 60 6.25 -9.17 3.17
C ILE A 60 7.43 -9.95 3.75
N LEU A 61 8.53 -9.25 4.07
CA LEU A 61 9.71 -9.86 4.67
C LEU A 61 9.42 -10.46 6.06
N ALA A 62 8.70 -9.72 6.91
CA ALA A 62 8.29 -10.19 8.22
C ALA A 62 7.38 -11.42 8.12
N GLY A 63 6.43 -11.43 7.18
CA GLY A 63 5.58 -12.58 6.90
C GLY A 63 6.36 -13.82 6.46
N ASP A 64 7.29 -13.66 5.52
CA ASP A 64 8.17 -14.76 5.06
C ASP A 64 9.08 -15.27 6.19
N LEU A 65 9.63 -14.36 7.00
CA LEU A 65 10.42 -14.73 8.17
C LEU A 65 9.60 -15.52 9.20
N MET A 66 8.37 -15.09 9.49
CA MET A 66 7.46 -15.81 10.41
C MET A 66 7.07 -17.18 9.87
N ALA A 67 6.91 -17.33 8.55
CA ALA A 67 6.64 -18.62 7.93
C ALA A 67 7.85 -19.55 8.04
N ARG A 68 9.06 -19.10 7.67
CA ARG A 68 10.28 -19.90 7.70
C ARG A 68 10.76 -20.27 9.11
N SER A 69 10.59 -19.37 10.07
CA SER A 69 10.94 -19.62 11.49
C SER A 69 9.93 -20.51 12.23
N GLY A 70 8.82 -20.88 11.59
CA GLY A 70 7.76 -21.69 12.20
C GLY A 70 6.89 -20.93 13.21
N ILE A 71 7.06 -19.61 13.37
CA ILE A 71 6.22 -18.76 14.23
C ILE A 71 4.76 -18.85 13.79
N THR A 72 4.51 -18.79 12.48
CA THR A 72 3.16 -18.90 11.91
C THR A 72 2.44 -20.16 12.39
N LYS A 73 3.13 -21.31 12.35
CA LYS A 73 2.57 -22.58 12.80
C LYS A 73 2.27 -22.57 14.30
N LYS A 74 3.21 -22.09 15.12
CA LYS A 74 3.04 -21.98 16.58
C LYS A 74 1.85 -21.08 16.96
N LEU A 75 1.63 -19.98 16.24
CA LEU A 75 0.48 -19.08 16.46
C LEU A 75 -0.84 -19.75 16.11
N VAL A 76 -0.89 -20.50 15.01
CA VAL A 76 -2.10 -21.26 14.61
C VAL A 76 -2.38 -22.38 15.62
N ASP A 77 -1.35 -23.09 16.10
CA ASP A 77 -1.49 -24.13 17.12
C ASP A 77 -2.01 -23.53 18.44
N LEU A 78 -1.50 -22.36 18.84
CA LEU A 78 -2.01 -21.62 20.00
C LEU A 78 -3.49 -21.23 19.84
N ALA A 79 -3.85 -20.64 18.70
CA ALA A 79 -5.24 -20.30 18.39
C ALA A 79 -6.15 -21.55 18.40
N THR A 80 -5.66 -22.67 17.89
CA THR A 80 -6.35 -23.97 17.89
C THR A 80 -6.61 -24.47 19.31
N VAL A 81 -5.65 -24.34 20.22
CA VAL A 81 -5.84 -24.71 21.63
C VAL A 81 -6.85 -23.79 22.32
N LEU A 82 -6.84 -22.49 22.00
CA LEU A 82 -7.73 -21.50 22.62
C LEU A 82 -9.19 -21.64 22.18
N VAL A 83 -9.46 -21.78 20.88
CA VAL A 83 -10.82 -21.67 20.33
C VAL A 83 -11.23 -22.83 19.41
N GLY A 84 -10.33 -23.77 19.10
CA GLY A 84 -10.59 -24.87 18.16
C GLY A 84 -11.65 -25.87 18.62
N ARG A 85 -11.94 -25.94 19.93
CA ARG A 85 -12.96 -26.85 20.51
C ARG A 85 -14.40 -26.33 20.35
N LEU A 86 -14.59 -25.08 19.92
CA LEU A 86 -15.90 -24.48 19.72
C LEU A 86 -16.53 -24.99 18.42
N LYS A 87 -17.88 -24.98 18.33
CA LYS A 87 -18.58 -25.28 17.07
C LYS A 87 -18.15 -24.26 16.00
N GLY A 88 -17.77 -24.72 14.81
CA GLY A 88 -17.15 -23.86 13.80
C GLY A 88 -15.68 -23.49 14.11
N GLY A 89 -15.00 -24.27 14.97
CA GLY A 89 -13.68 -23.96 15.54
C GLY A 89 -12.62 -23.48 14.55
N LEU A 90 -12.56 -24.05 13.33
CA LEU A 90 -11.60 -23.60 12.30
C LEU A 90 -11.79 -22.12 11.91
N GLY A 91 -13.03 -21.62 11.87
CA GLY A 91 -13.32 -20.22 11.58
C GLY A 91 -12.84 -19.31 12.71
N HIS A 92 -13.08 -19.71 13.97
CA HIS A 92 -12.57 -18.97 15.13
C HIS A 92 -11.04 -18.99 15.19
N VAL A 93 -10.40 -20.13 14.89
CA VAL A 93 -8.94 -20.25 14.80
C VAL A 93 -8.38 -19.29 13.76
N ASN A 94 -9.01 -19.19 12.58
CA ASN A 94 -8.59 -18.25 11.54
C ASN A 94 -8.66 -16.80 12.04
N ILE A 95 -9.78 -16.39 12.64
CA ILE A 95 -9.96 -15.02 13.16
C ILE A 95 -8.92 -14.71 14.24
N VAL A 96 -8.72 -15.61 15.20
CA VAL A 96 -7.76 -15.42 16.31
C VAL A 96 -6.32 -15.40 15.81
N ALA A 97 -5.95 -16.32 14.90
CA ALA A 97 -4.62 -16.32 14.30
C ALA A 97 -4.37 -15.03 13.50
N SER A 98 -5.34 -14.58 12.69
CA SER A 98 -5.26 -13.30 11.97
C SER A 98 -5.12 -12.11 12.92
N MET A 99 -5.80 -12.10 14.06
CA MET A 99 -5.62 -11.06 15.08
C MET A 99 -4.18 -11.05 15.63
N PHE A 100 -3.58 -12.21 15.90
CA PHE A 100 -2.19 -12.27 16.32
C PHE A 100 -1.22 -11.77 15.24
N PHE A 101 -1.43 -12.16 13.97
CA PHE A 101 -0.61 -11.66 12.87
C PHE A 101 -0.76 -10.15 12.67
N ALA A 102 -1.98 -9.61 12.78
CA ALA A 102 -2.23 -8.17 12.69
C ALA A 102 -1.55 -7.39 13.82
N GLY A 103 -1.58 -7.92 15.05
CA GLY A 103 -0.92 -7.31 16.20
C GLY A 103 0.61 -7.33 16.08
N ILE A 104 1.20 -8.45 15.66
CA ILE A 104 2.67 -8.59 15.54
C ILE A 104 3.21 -7.82 14.33
N SER A 105 2.47 -7.79 13.23
CA SER A 105 2.84 -7.00 12.04
C SER A 105 2.71 -5.50 12.24
N GLY A 106 2.19 -5.00 13.36
CA GLY A 106 2.10 -3.56 13.60
C GLY A 106 1.11 -2.84 12.66
N SER A 107 0.21 -3.58 12.00
CA SER A 107 -0.86 -3.03 11.16
C SER A 107 -1.99 -2.36 11.98
N ALA A 108 -1.86 -2.32 13.30
CA ALA A 108 -2.81 -1.68 14.22
C ALA A 108 -2.47 -0.20 14.51
N VAL A 109 -1.60 0.42 13.70
CA VAL A 109 -1.16 1.83 13.80
C VAL A 109 -1.78 2.65 12.67
#